data_AF-A0A952H6E9-F1
#
_entry.id   AF-A0A952H6E9-F1
#
_cell.length_a   1.000
_cell.length_b   1.000
_cell.length_c   1.000
_cell.angle_alpha   90.00
_cell.angle_beta   90.00
_cell.angle_gamma   90.00
#
_symmetry.space_group_name_H-M   'P 1'
#
loop_
_entity.id
_entity.type
_entity.pdbx_description
1 polymer ?
#
loop_
_entity_poly.entity_id
_entity_poly.type
_entity_poly.pdbx_seq_one_letter_code
_entity_poly.pdbx_strand_id
1 'polypeptide(L)'
;MAERLLPFGYDIAMVGPRWYAAQASASGYRPFAPLELDAHGRPQPAADRFPSAMEGLGFAPLASRVHRLGLRFGVHLMRGIPCQAVGRGLSIAGSQWGCDEIANPDSTCAWNTDMCGIKLDHPGAFDWYRAWLTQLAACGVDAVTVDDLASPNGQAGEVALIRCAIDAIGRPIELTLSSSAASRYQSRPSQPRV
;
A
#
# COMPACT_ATOMS: atom_id res chain seq x y z
N MET A 1 -5.21 21.24 -7.24
CA MET A 1 -6.24 20.89 -6.24
C MET A 1 -6.52 22.06 -5.31
N ALA A 2 -5.56 22.52 -4.50
CA ALA A 2 -5.75 23.58 -3.51
C ALA A 2 -6.46 24.84 -4.02
N GLU A 3 -6.02 25.41 -5.15
CA GLU A 3 -6.58 26.68 -5.65
C GLU A 3 -8.01 26.60 -6.21
N ARG A 4 -8.43 25.43 -6.69
CA ARG A 4 -9.64 25.31 -7.53
C ARG A 4 -10.64 24.26 -7.08
N LEU A 5 -10.20 23.24 -6.35
CA LEU A 5 -11.03 22.07 -6.01
C LEU A 5 -11.25 21.94 -4.50
N LEU A 6 -10.29 22.42 -3.68
CA LEU A 6 -10.43 22.41 -2.22
C LEU A 6 -11.68 23.16 -1.72
N PRO A 7 -12.07 24.34 -2.28
CA PRO A 7 -13.32 24.99 -1.89
C PRO A 7 -14.60 24.17 -2.15
N PHE A 8 -14.50 23.14 -2.99
CA PHE A 8 -15.59 22.21 -3.32
C PHE A 8 -15.44 20.85 -2.62
N GLY A 9 -14.52 20.71 -1.67
CA GLY A 9 -14.36 19.51 -0.83
C GLY A 9 -13.39 18.45 -1.37
N TYR A 10 -12.70 18.69 -2.48
CA TYR A 10 -11.65 17.78 -2.96
C TYR A 10 -10.35 18.01 -2.18
N ASP A 11 -10.16 17.25 -1.10
CA ASP A 11 -9.13 17.52 -0.11
C ASP A 11 -7.99 16.49 -0.04
N ILE A 12 -8.14 15.28 -0.60
CA ILE A 12 -7.09 14.24 -0.57
C ILE A 12 -6.23 14.24 -1.85
N ALA A 13 -4.93 14.49 -1.72
CA ALA A 13 -3.94 14.22 -2.75
C ALA A 13 -3.40 12.78 -2.61
N MET A 14 -3.83 11.88 -3.50
CA MET A 14 -3.53 10.44 -3.44
C MET A 14 -2.36 10.06 -4.36
N VAL A 15 -1.34 9.39 -3.83
CA VAL A 15 -0.31 8.71 -4.61
C VAL A 15 -0.81 7.33 -5.00
N GLY A 16 -0.87 7.04 -6.31
CA GLY A 16 -1.32 5.76 -6.85
C GLY A 16 -0.41 4.57 -6.52
N PRO A 17 -0.78 3.36 -6.97
CA PRO A 17 -0.09 2.11 -6.62
C PRO A 17 1.39 2.11 -6.96
N ARG A 18 2.11 1.19 -6.31
CA ARG A 18 3.52 0.86 -6.59
C ARG A 18 4.48 2.04 -6.51
N TRP A 19 4.22 3.02 -5.66
CA TRP A 19 5.19 4.09 -5.35
C TRP A 19 6.55 3.56 -4.82
N TYR A 20 6.57 2.33 -4.33
CA TYR A 20 7.74 1.60 -3.85
C TYR A 20 8.48 0.77 -4.92
N ALA A 21 8.01 0.76 -6.19
CA ALA A 21 8.71 0.07 -7.26
C ALA A 21 9.62 1.06 -8.01
N ALA A 22 10.93 0.82 -7.96
CA ALA A 22 11.91 1.53 -8.77
C ALA A 22 11.68 1.26 -10.26
N GLN A 23 11.94 2.24 -11.12
CA GLN A 23 11.78 2.11 -12.58
C GLN A 23 10.37 1.68 -13.03
N ALA A 24 9.33 1.96 -12.25
CA ALA A 24 7.96 1.74 -12.67
C ALA A 24 7.67 2.55 -13.95
N SER A 25 7.36 1.87 -15.05
CA SER A 25 6.96 2.53 -16.30
C SER A 25 5.48 2.89 -16.27
N ALA A 26 5.06 3.84 -17.11
CA ALA A 26 3.65 4.12 -17.35
C ALA A 26 2.90 2.92 -18.00
N SER A 27 3.63 1.93 -18.53
CA SER A 27 3.11 0.78 -19.28
C SER A 27 3.05 -0.49 -18.44
N GLY A 28 2.05 -0.57 -17.57
CA GLY A 28 1.64 -1.82 -16.92
C GLY A 28 2.54 -2.30 -15.77
N TYR A 29 2.08 -3.34 -15.07
CA TYR A 29 2.81 -3.94 -13.96
C TYR A 29 3.92 -4.86 -14.47
N ARG A 30 5.18 -4.53 -14.15
CA ARG A 30 6.31 -5.44 -14.35
C ARG A 30 6.29 -6.51 -13.25
N PRO A 31 6.09 -7.80 -13.58
CA PRO A 31 6.13 -8.86 -12.58
C PRO A 31 7.51 -8.96 -11.93
N PHE A 32 7.55 -9.22 -10.62
CA PHE A 32 8.77 -9.46 -9.84
C PHE A 32 9.82 -8.34 -9.92
N ALA A 33 9.41 -7.09 -10.19
CA ALA A 33 10.33 -5.96 -10.18
C ALA A 33 10.86 -5.69 -8.76
N PRO A 34 12.13 -5.26 -8.61
CA PRO A 34 12.68 -4.89 -7.31
C PRO A 34 11.80 -3.86 -6.60
N LEU A 35 11.56 -4.08 -5.31
CA LEU A 35 10.81 -3.17 -4.46
C LEU A 35 11.78 -2.49 -3.50
N GLU A 36 11.56 -1.19 -3.28
CA GLU A 36 12.23 -0.42 -2.24
C GLU A 36 11.60 -0.76 -0.90
N LEU A 37 12.36 -1.44 -0.04
CA LEU A 37 11.92 -1.93 1.28
C LEU A 37 12.92 -1.45 2.33
N ASP A 38 12.44 -1.10 3.52
CA ASP A 38 13.31 -0.87 4.65
C ASP A 38 13.83 -2.20 5.26
N ALA A 39 14.68 -2.11 6.29
CA ALA A 39 15.25 -3.27 6.97
C ALA A 39 14.19 -4.18 7.63
N HIS A 40 12.95 -3.71 7.75
CA HIS A 40 11.83 -4.43 8.33
C HIS A 40 10.80 -4.87 7.30
N GLY A 41 11.16 -4.83 6.01
CA GLY A 41 10.32 -5.27 4.92
C GLY A 41 9.22 -4.29 4.51
N ARG A 42 9.12 -3.10 5.14
CA ARG A 42 8.07 -2.12 4.82
C ARG A 42 8.41 -1.38 3.52
N PRO A 43 7.47 -1.30 2.55
CA PRO A 43 7.64 -0.51 1.35
C PRO A 43 8.04 0.95 1.61
N GLN A 44 9.07 1.43 0.91
CA GLN A 44 9.57 2.82 0.96
C GLN A 44 9.39 3.51 -0.40
N PRO A 45 9.19 4.84 -0.45
CA PRO A 45 9.08 5.56 -1.72
C PRO A 45 10.35 5.42 -2.54
N ALA A 46 10.21 5.04 -3.81
CA ALA A 46 11.37 4.88 -4.68
C ALA A 46 12.00 6.24 -4.96
N ALA A 47 13.29 6.40 -4.60
CA ALA A 47 13.98 7.69 -4.61
C ALA A 47 14.15 8.29 -6.01
N ASP A 48 14.16 7.45 -7.05
CA ASP A 48 14.16 7.87 -8.46
C ASP A 48 12.88 8.65 -8.83
N ARG A 49 11.77 8.37 -8.16
CA ARG A 49 10.46 9.00 -8.38
C ARG A 49 10.10 10.01 -7.31
N PHE A 50 10.59 9.80 -6.09
CA PHE A 50 10.37 10.66 -4.93
C PHE A 50 11.72 11.06 -4.32
N PRO A 51 12.48 11.98 -4.95
CA PRO A 51 13.79 12.38 -4.42
C PRO A 51 13.73 12.96 -3.01
N SER A 52 12.59 13.53 -2.61
CA SER A 52 12.38 14.02 -1.25
C SER A 52 12.31 12.91 -0.20
N ALA A 53 12.23 11.64 -0.59
CA ALA A 53 12.16 10.49 0.31
C ALA A 53 13.54 9.92 0.69
N MET A 54 14.61 10.43 0.08
CA MET A 54 15.98 10.05 0.40
C MET A 54 16.31 10.26 1.88
N GLU A 55 17.43 9.68 2.33
CA GLU A 55 17.91 9.79 3.72
C GLU A 55 16.91 9.26 4.77
N GLY A 56 16.02 8.34 4.36
CA GLY A 56 15.04 7.72 5.26
C GLY A 56 13.86 8.64 5.62
N LEU A 57 13.67 9.75 4.90
CA LEU A 57 12.58 10.69 5.15
C LEU A 57 11.21 10.19 4.69
N GLY A 58 11.18 9.18 3.81
CA GLY A 58 9.94 8.59 3.31
C GLY A 58 9.01 9.64 2.70
N PHE A 59 7.72 9.57 2.99
CA PHE A 59 6.77 10.56 2.47
C PHE A 59 6.69 11.85 3.29
N ALA A 60 7.38 11.96 4.43
CA ALA A 60 7.21 13.09 5.35
C ALA A 60 7.36 14.47 4.68
N PRO A 61 8.36 14.72 3.82
CA PRO A 61 8.49 16.03 3.17
C PRO A 61 7.36 16.32 2.17
N LEU A 62 6.88 15.31 1.45
CA LEU A 62 5.78 15.44 0.49
C LEU A 62 4.45 15.68 1.22
N ALA A 63 4.16 14.88 2.25
CA ALA A 63 2.98 15.06 3.08
C ALA A 63 2.96 16.45 3.72
N SER A 64 4.08 16.89 4.31
CA SER A 64 4.22 18.23 4.87
C SER A 64 3.94 19.34 3.84
N ARG A 65 4.38 19.16 2.59
CA ARG A 65 4.06 20.11 1.51
C ARG A 65 2.58 20.11 1.16
N VAL A 66 1.94 18.95 1.08
CA VAL A 66 0.50 18.79 0.82
C VAL A 66 -0.32 19.43 1.93
N HIS A 67 0.05 19.21 3.20
CA HIS A 67 -0.60 19.85 4.35
C HIS A 67 -0.48 21.38 4.33
N ARG A 68 0.68 21.93 3.95
CA ARG A 68 0.84 23.40 3.77
C ARG A 68 -0.06 24.00 2.69
N LEU A 69 -0.60 23.18 1.78
CA LEU A 69 -1.57 23.60 0.78
C LEU A 69 -3.02 23.46 1.26
N GLY A 70 -3.24 23.07 2.52
CA GLY A 70 -4.57 22.83 3.08
C GLY A 70 -5.21 21.50 2.64
N LEU A 71 -4.43 20.58 2.08
CA LEU A 71 -4.88 19.27 1.60
C LEU A 71 -4.45 18.16 2.56
N ARG A 72 -5.15 17.03 2.53
CA ARG A 72 -4.76 15.75 3.15
C ARG A 72 -3.93 14.91 2.17
N PHE A 73 -3.01 14.10 2.70
CA PHE A 73 -2.11 13.26 1.91
C PHE A 73 -2.50 11.79 2.00
N GLY A 74 -2.63 11.12 0.85
CA GLY A 74 -3.01 9.71 0.78
C GLY A 74 -2.03 8.87 -0.02
N VAL A 75 -1.94 7.58 0.32
CA VAL A 75 -1.13 6.60 -0.44
C VAL A 75 -1.90 5.32 -0.72
N HIS A 76 -1.61 4.72 -1.86
CA HIS A 76 -2.19 3.44 -2.25
C HIS A 76 -1.31 2.26 -1.82
N LEU A 77 -1.91 1.23 -1.23
CA LEU A 77 -1.24 0.03 -0.73
C LEU A 77 -1.79 -1.22 -1.44
N MET A 78 -0.96 -2.26 -1.52
CA MET A 78 -1.40 -3.60 -1.87
C MET A 78 -1.62 -4.40 -0.58
N ARG A 79 -2.69 -5.21 -0.52
CA ARG A 79 -2.93 -6.17 0.58
C ARG A 79 -1.69 -7.06 0.81
N GLY A 80 -1.41 -7.34 2.07
CA GLY A 80 -0.48 -8.38 2.49
C GLY A 80 0.91 -7.87 2.85
N ILE A 81 1.91 -8.70 2.57
CA ILE A 81 3.33 -8.48 2.88
C ILE A 81 4.18 -8.69 1.63
N PRO A 82 5.26 -7.90 1.41
CA PRO A 82 6.08 -8.06 0.21
C PRO A 82 6.70 -9.46 0.10
N CYS A 83 6.49 -10.12 -1.03
CA CYS A 83 7.11 -11.42 -1.32
C CYS A 83 8.65 -11.35 -1.20
N GLN A 84 9.24 -10.18 -1.52
CA GLN A 84 10.68 -9.95 -1.38
C GLN A 84 11.13 -9.82 0.09
N ALA A 85 10.29 -9.29 1.00
CA ALA A 85 10.59 -9.27 2.43
C ALA A 85 10.58 -10.69 3.01
N VAL A 86 9.60 -11.48 2.58
CA VAL A 86 9.44 -12.90 2.93
C VAL A 86 10.65 -13.71 2.45
N GLY A 87 11.00 -13.61 1.16
CA GLY A 87 12.15 -14.34 0.60
C GLY A 87 13.50 -13.96 1.21
N ARG A 88 13.58 -12.79 1.87
CA ARG A 88 14.77 -12.30 2.58
C ARG A 88 14.75 -12.60 4.08
N GLY A 89 13.66 -13.14 4.64
CA GLY A 89 13.52 -13.36 6.08
C GLY A 89 13.69 -12.09 6.91
N LEU A 90 13.15 -10.95 6.42
CA LEU A 90 13.29 -9.68 7.14
C LEU A 90 12.48 -9.69 8.44
N SER A 91 12.95 -8.96 9.45
CA SER A 91 12.25 -8.79 10.73
C SER A 91 11.03 -7.87 10.61
N ILE A 92 10.01 -8.03 11.44
CA ILE A 92 8.92 -7.05 11.57
C ILE A 92 9.28 -6.03 12.66
N ALA A 93 9.18 -4.73 12.35
CA ALA A 93 9.55 -3.68 13.31
C ALA A 93 8.69 -3.76 14.59
N GLY A 94 9.34 -3.84 15.75
CA GLY A 94 8.64 -3.91 17.05
C GLY A 94 7.93 -5.24 17.30
N SER A 95 8.27 -6.30 16.57
CA SER A 95 7.78 -7.66 16.78
C SER A 95 8.94 -8.62 17.01
N GLN A 96 8.63 -9.78 17.61
CA GLN A 96 9.57 -10.89 17.73
C GLN A 96 9.56 -11.82 16.50
N TRP A 97 8.65 -11.57 15.55
CA TRP A 97 8.41 -12.43 14.39
C TRP A 97 9.06 -11.88 13.11
N GLY A 98 9.43 -12.76 12.21
CA GLY A 98 9.88 -12.48 10.85
C GLY A 98 8.73 -12.35 9.84
N CYS A 99 9.00 -11.70 8.72
CA CYS A 99 8.08 -11.57 7.60
C CYS A 99 7.68 -12.94 7.02
N ASP A 100 8.60 -13.89 6.98
CA ASP A 100 8.41 -15.25 6.48
C ASP A 100 7.51 -16.11 7.36
N GLU A 101 7.55 -15.91 8.68
CA GLU A 101 6.71 -16.66 9.63
C GLU A 101 5.22 -16.35 9.43
N ILE A 102 4.90 -15.10 9.11
CA ILE A 102 3.51 -14.63 9.00
C ILE A 102 2.93 -14.71 7.59
N ALA A 103 3.75 -14.98 6.58
CA ALA A 103 3.32 -14.97 5.18
C ALA A 103 2.41 -16.16 4.83
N ASN A 104 1.37 -15.91 4.04
CA ASN A 104 0.56 -16.92 3.39
C ASN A 104 0.83 -16.89 1.87
N PRO A 105 1.76 -17.72 1.37
CA PRO A 105 2.16 -17.72 -0.04
C PRO A 105 1.05 -18.20 -0.98
N ASP A 106 0.05 -18.93 -0.48
CA ASP A 106 -1.09 -19.41 -1.27
C ASP A 106 -2.14 -18.30 -1.52
N SER A 107 -2.02 -17.16 -0.83
CA SER A 107 -2.94 -16.02 -0.93
C SER A 107 -2.34 -14.90 -1.77
N THR A 108 -2.33 -15.05 -3.09
CA THR A 108 -1.72 -14.07 -4.02
C THR A 108 -2.74 -13.15 -4.68
N CYS A 109 -2.27 -12.02 -5.20
CA CYS A 109 -3.05 -11.15 -6.08
C CYS A 109 -2.98 -11.66 -7.54
N ALA A 110 -4.12 -11.71 -8.24
CA ALA A 110 -4.19 -12.25 -9.60
C ALA A 110 -3.53 -11.36 -10.68
N TRP A 111 -3.28 -10.08 -10.37
CA TRP A 111 -2.85 -9.07 -11.34
C TRP A 111 -1.61 -8.29 -10.90
N ASN A 112 -1.09 -8.56 -9.69
CA ASN A 112 0.13 -7.97 -9.15
C ASN A 112 0.91 -9.04 -8.38
N THR A 113 2.24 -9.00 -8.46
CA THR A 113 3.14 -10.04 -7.88
C THR A 113 3.97 -9.53 -6.70
N ASP A 114 3.69 -8.31 -6.23
CA ASP A 114 4.52 -7.64 -5.22
C ASP A 114 4.33 -8.26 -3.83
N MET A 115 3.08 -8.61 -3.50
CA MET A 115 2.68 -9.06 -2.17
C MET A 115 2.14 -10.49 -2.16
N CYS A 116 2.31 -11.18 -1.04
CA CYS A 116 1.52 -12.35 -0.65
C CYS A 116 0.65 -12.00 0.56
N GLY A 117 -0.42 -12.75 0.77
CA GLY A 117 -1.30 -12.58 1.93
C GLY A 117 -0.61 -12.94 3.24
N ILE A 118 -1.36 -12.81 4.33
CA ILE A 118 -0.85 -13.05 5.69
C ILE A 118 -1.69 -14.12 6.40
N LYS A 119 -1.04 -14.91 7.25
CA LYS A 119 -1.68 -15.87 8.17
C LYS A 119 -2.39 -15.11 9.29
N LEU A 120 -3.71 -15.00 9.19
CA LEU A 120 -4.54 -14.17 10.08
C LEU A 120 -4.52 -14.61 11.55
N ASP A 121 -4.28 -15.89 11.80
CA ASP A 121 -4.19 -16.51 13.12
C ASP A 121 -2.82 -16.33 13.78
N HIS A 122 -1.82 -15.85 13.03
CA HIS A 122 -0.48 -15.63 13.57
C HIS A 122 -0.39 -14.28 14.30
N PRO A 123 0.09 -14.23 15.57
CA PRO A 123 0.16 -12.97 16.33
C PRO A 123 0.93 -11.84 15.63
N GLY A 124 2.00 -12.17 14.91
CA GLY A 124 2.79 -11.21 14.12
C GLY A 124 2.04 -10.55 12.94
N ALA A 125 0.88 -11.07 12.54
CA ALA A 125 0.08 -10.48 11.47
C ALA A 125 -0.39 -9.06 11.85
N PHE A 126 -0.85 -8.89 13.09
CA PHE A 126 -1.24 -7.57 13.61
C PHE A 126 -0.02 -6.66 13.74
N ASP A 127 1.11 -7.18 14.22
CA ASP A 127 2.34 -6.41 14.35
C ASP A 127 2.81 -5.84 13.02
N TRP A 128 2.73 -6.62 11.94
CA TRP A 128 3.08 -6.15 10.59
C TRP A 128 2.26 -4.93 10.17
N TYR A 129 0.94 -5.04 10.18
CA TYR A 129 0.07 -3.93 9.75
C TYR A 129 0.20 -2.73 10.68
N ARG A 130 0.27 -2.94 11.99
CA ARG A 130 0.49 -1.87 12.97
C ARG A 130 1.83 -1.17 12.72
N ALA A 131 2.92 -1.90 12.49
CA ALA A 131 4.25 -1.34 12.26
C ALA A 131 4.33 -0.53 10.95
N TRP A 132 3.67 -1.00 9.89
CA TRP A 132 3.65 -0.30 8.62
C TRP A 132 2.77 0.95 8.66
N LEU A 133 1.57 0.85 9.22
CA LEU A 133 0.66 2.00 9.37
C LEU A 133 1.21 3.04 10.36
N THR A 134 1.95 2.62 11.40
CA THR A 134 2.68 3.55 12.29
C THR A 134 3.69 4.38 11.51
N GLN A 135 4.45 3.77 10.60
CA GLN A 135 5.42 4.49 9.77
C GLN A 135 4.73 5.48 8.82
N LEU A 136 3.63 5.06 8.18
CA LEU A 136 2.85 5.95 7.31
C LEU A 136 2.26 7.12 8.09
N ALA A 137 1.73 6.87 9.28
CA ALA A 137 1.23 7.90 10.19
C ALA A 137 2.33 8.90 10.61
N ALA A 138 3.52 8.40 10.93
CA ALA A 138 4.68 9.23 11.26
C ALA A 138 5.14 10.07 10.06
N CYS A 139 4.96 9.57 8.83
CA CYS A 139 5.19 10.34 7.60
C CYS A 139 4.06 11.35 7.30
N GLY A 140 3.01 11.44 8.11
CA GLY A 140 1.90 12.35 7.89
C GLY A 140 0.88 11.90 6.84
N VAL A 141 0.79 10.59 6.57
CA VAL A 141 -0.32 10.04 5.77
C VAL A 141 -1.64 10.18 6.53
N ASP A 142 -2.69 10.61 5.83
CA ASP A 142 -4.05 10.82 6.34
C ASP A 142 -5.07 9.84 5.75
N ALA A 143 -4.76 9.22 4.62
CA ALA A 143 -5.63 8.29 3.94
C ALA A 143 -4.85 7.16 3.27
N VAL A 144 -5.41 5.95 3.29
CA VAL A 144 -4.89 4.80 2.55
C VAL A 144 -5.98 4.17 1.70
N THR A 145 -5.67 3.85 0.46
CA THR A 145 -6.49 2.96 -0.38
C THR A 145 -5.78 1.63 -0.47
N VAL A 146 -6.44 0.54 -0.10
CA VAL A 146 -5.82 -0.80 -0.13
C VAL A 146 -6.50 -1.67 -1.18
N ASP A 147 -5.72 -2.05 -2.19
CA ASP A 147 -6.12 -2.94 -3.29
C ASP A 147 -6.05 -4.41 -2.89
N ASP A 148 -6.64 -5.26 -3.75
CA ASP A 148 -6.69 -6.72 -3.59
C ASP A 148 -7.49 -7.16 -2.33
N LEU A 149 -8.32 -6.27 -1.79
CA LEU A 149 -9.23 -6.57 -0.67
C LEU A 149 -10.67 -6.84 -1.12
N ALA A 150 -11.16 -6.21 -2.18
CA ALA A 150 -12.54 -6.35 -2.63
C ALA A 150 -12.76 -7.49 -3.64
N SER A 151 -12.28 -8.69 -3.28
CA SER A 151 -12.59 -9.96 -3.97
C SER A 151 -13.84 -10.60 -3.34
N PRO A 152 -14.73 -11.27 -4.13
CA PRO A 152 -15.87 -12.02 -3.59
C PRO A 152 -15.48 -13.13 -2.58
N ASN A 153 -14.21 -13.53 -2.55
CA ASN A 153 -13.73 -14.75 -1.89
C ASN A 153 -12.81 -14.51 -0.68
N GLY A 154 -13.12 -13.59 0.23
CA GLY A 154 -12.69 -13.78 1.63
C GLY A 154 -11.41 -13.10 2.11
N GLN A 155 -11.21 -11.82 1.78
CA GLN A 155 -10.17 -10.99 2.43
C GLN A 155 -10.69 -10.20 3.65
N ALA A 156 -11.88 -10.52 4.15
CA ALA A 156 -12.51 -9.83 5.30
C ALA A 156 -11.63 -9.85 6.55
N GLY A 157 -10.83 -10.91 6.74
CA GLY A 157 -9.91 -10.99 7.86
C GLY A 157 -8.78 -9.95 7.79
N GLU A 158 -8.17 -9.73 6.62
CA GLU A 158 -7.15 -8.69 6.47
C GLU A 158 -7.75 -7.29 6.53
N VAL A 159 -8.99 -7.09 6.05
CA VAL A 159 -9.74 -5.83 6.26
C VAL A 159 -9.88 -5.53 7.75
N ALA A 160 -10.31 -6.51 8.55
CA ALA A 160 -10.46 -6.35 9.99
C ALA A 160 -9.11 -6.06 10.66
N LEU A 161 -8.06 -6.77 10.25
CA LEU A 161 -6.71 -6.59 10.80
C LEU A 161 -6.15 -5.21 10.51
N ILE A 162 -6.30 -4.71 9.28
CA ILE A 162 -5.92 -3.35 8.88
C ILE A 162 -6.71 -2.32 9.70
N ARG A 163 -8.03 -2.49 9.83
CA ARG A 163 -8.87 -1.58 10.62
C ARG A 163 -8.39 -1.53 12.08
N CYS A 164 -8.21 -2.67 12.73
CA CYS A 164 -7.70 -2.75 14.10
C CYS A 164 -6.32 -2.10 14.23
N ALA A 165 -5.43 -2.27 13.25
CA ALA A 165 -4.13 -1.63 13.26
C ALA A 165 -4.22 -0.10 13.15
N ILE A 166 -5.12 0.44 12.30
CA ILE A 166 -5.37 1.88 12.23
C ILE A 166 -5.93 2.40 13.57
N ASP A 167 -6.83 1.67 14.22
CA ASP A 167 -7.38 2.06 15.52
C ASP A 167 -6.28 2.12 16.61
N ALA A 168 -5.28 1.24 16.53
CA ALA A 168 -4.21 1.14 17.52
C ALA A 168 -3.12 2.23 17.43
N ILE A 169 -2.94 2.89 16.29
CA ILE A 169 -1.83 3.85 16.09
C ILE A 169 -2.11 5.27 16.60
N GLY A 170 -3.35 5.58 17.00
CA GLY A 170 -3.71 6.87 17.63
C GLY A 170 -3.74 8.09 16.69
N ARG A 171 -3.36 7.96 15.41
CA ARG A 171 -3.57 8.96 14.35
C ARG A 171 -4.68 8.48 13.40
N PRO A 172 -5.74 9.28 13.15
CA PRO A 172 -6.74 8.92 12.17
C PRO A 172 -6.13 8.74 10.77
N ILE A 173 -6.39 7.59 10.16
CA ILE A 173 -6.15 7.32 8.73
C ILE A 173 -7.47 6.87 8.12
N GLU A 174 -7.92 7.57 7.08
CA GLU A 174 -9.09 7.18 6.29
C GLU A 174 -8.77 5.91 5.48
N LEU A 175 -9.62 4.88 5.57
CA LEU A 175 -9.42 3.60 4.89
C LEU A 175 -10.41 3.46 3.73
N THR A 176 -9.89 3.37 2.51
CA THR A 176 -10.65 3.00 1.31
C THR A 176 -10.29 1.58 0.89
N LEU A 177 -11.29 0.74 0.64
CA LEU A 177 -11.12 -0.62 0.12
C LEU A 177 -11.28 -0.62 -1.39
N SER A 178 -10.39 -1.30 -2.10
CA SER A 178 -10.43 -1.39 -3.56
C SER A 178 -10.21 -2.82 -4.05
N SER A 179 -10.80 -3.12 -5.21
CA SER A 179 -10.79 -4.45 -5.83
C SER A 179 -9.74 -4.60 -6.93
N SER A 180 -9.09 -3.50 -7.36
CA SER A 180 -8.84 -3.30 -8.80
C SER A 180 -8.02 -4.37 -9.50
N ALA A 181 -8.72 -5.37 -10.03
CA ALA A 181 -8.46 -5.87 -11.37
C ALA A 181 -8.84 -4.76 -12.36
N ALA A 182 -7.88 -4.21 -13.08
CA ALA A 182 -8.14 -3.42 -14.29
C ALA A 182 -8.84 -4.25 -15.40
N SER A 183 -9.26 -5.49 -15.16
CA SER A 183 -9.74 -6.43 -16.17
C SER A 183 -11.22 -6.28 -16.56
N ARG A 184 -11.97 -5.30 -16.03
CA ARG A 184 -13.32 -4.99 -16.58
C ARG A 184 -13.30 -3.95 -17.71
N TYR A 185 -12.15 -3.38 -18.04
CA TYR A 185 -11.94 -2.52 -19.21
C TYR A 185 -11.10 -3.21 -20.32
N GLN A 186 -11.13 -4.54 -20.41
CA GLN A 186 -10.82 -5.18 -21.69
C GLN A 186 -12.01 -4.96 -22.61
N SER A 187 -11.79 -4.12 -23.63
CA SER A 187 -12.67 -3.94 -24.78
C SER A 187 -13.36 -5.25 -25.15
N ARG A 188 -14.70 -5.27 -25.13
CA ARG A 188 -15.46 -6.27 -25.88
C ARG A 188 -14.86 -6.31 -27.28
N PRO A 189 -14.39 -7.46 -27.81
CA PRO A 189 -14.07 -7.54 -29.22
C PRO A 189 -15.35 -7.17 -29.96
N SER A 190 -15.25 -6.16 -30.82
CA SER A 190 -16.32 -5.82 -31.75
C SER A 190 -16.67 -7.09 -32.53
N GLN A 191 -17.83 -7.70 -32.24
CA GLN A 191 -18.37 -8.73 -33.09
C GLN A 191 -18.52 -8.14 -34.50
N PRO A 192 -17.98 -8.79 -35.55
CA PRO A 192 -18.25 -8.34 -36.90
C PRO A 192 -19.77 -8.44 -37.11
N ARG A 193 -20.37 -7.33 -37.54
CA ARG A 193 -21.74 -7.36 -38.06
C ARG A 193 -21.71 -8.21 -39.32
N VAL A 194 -22.48 -9.30 -39.31
CA VAL A 194 -22.92 -10.01 -40.51
C VAL A 194 -24.06 -9.21 -41.14
#